data_AF-M1BLE1-F1
#
_entry.id   AF-M1BLE1-F1
#
_cell.length_a   1.000
_cell.length_b   1.000
_cell.length_c   1.000
_cell.angle_alpha   90.00
_cell.angle_beta   90.00
_cell.angle_gamma   90.00
#
_symmetry.space_group_name_H-M   'P 1'
#
loop_
_entity.id
_entity.type
_entity.pdbx_description
1 polymer ?
#
loop_
_entity_poly.entity_id
_entity_poly.type
_entity_poly.pdbx_seq_one_letter_code
_entity_poly.pdbx_strand_id
1 'polypeptide(L)'
;MLRLWKWYQNCLALHPVKTQVISSGLIWGLGDVSAQAVTHYTAKKHHHLHPDEDKEFAINWRRVATTSLFGFAFVGPVGHFW
;
A
#
# COMPACT_ATOMS: atom_id res chain seq x y z
N MET A 1 13.43 -19.94 5.30
CA MET A 1 13.25 -18.48 5.46
C MET A 1 14.19 -17.61 4.60
N LEU A 2 15.29 -18.10 4.01
CA LEU A 2 16.32 -17.24 3.40
C LEU A 2 16.29 -17.11 1.87
N ARG A 3 15.45 -17.86 1.14
CA ARG A 3 15.51 -17.87 -0.34
C ARG A 3 14.82 -16.66 -0.99
N LEU A 4 13.59 -16.32 -0.59
CA LEU A 4 12.91 -15.12 -1.08
C LEU A 4 13.65 -13.85 -0.67
N TRP A 5 14.14 -13.78 0.56
CA TRP A 5 14.92 -12.65 1.04
C TRP A 5 16.24 -12.49 0.28
N LYS A 6 17.01 -13.57 0.06
CA LYS A 6 18.22 -13.53 -0.78
C LYS A 6 17.90 -13.17 -2.23
N TRP A 7 16.78 -13.64 -2.77
CA TRP A 7 16.35 -13.28 -4.13
C TRP A 7 16.02 -11.79 -4.23
N TYR A 8 15.28 -11.25 -3.26
CA TYR A 8 14.99 -9.81 -3.18
C TYR A 8 16.28 -8.99 -3.06
N GLN A 9 17.21 -9.39 -2.19
CA GLN A 9 18.52 -8.74 -2.04
C GLN A 9 19.35 -8.80 -3.33
N ASN A 10 19.34 -9.93 -4.05
CA ASN A 10 20.00 -10.04 -5.35
C ASN A 10 19.35 -9.13 -6.41
N CYS A 11 18.02 -9.03 -6.45
CA CYS A 11 17.32 -8.10 -7.33
C CYS A 11 17.62 -6.63 -6.98
N LEU A 12 17.73 -6.31 -5.69
CA LEU A 12 18.12 -4.98 -5.22
C LEU A 12 19.56 -4.63 -5.65
N ALA A 13 20.48 -5.60 -5.63
CA ALA A 13 21.87 -5.38 -6.04
C ALA A 13 22.02 -5.24 -7.57
N LEU A 14 21.27 -6.02 -8.36
CA LEU A 14 21.36 -6.02 -9.82
C LEU A 14 20.55 -4.88 -10.46
N HIS A 15 19.39 -4.55 -9.90
CA HIS A 15 18.47 -3.52 -10.42
C HIS A 15 17.88 -2.70 -9.27
N PRO A 16 18.70 -1.84 -8.62
CA PRO A 16 18.29 -1.12 -7.41
C PRO A 16 17.08 -0.21 -7.65
N VAL A 17 17.09 0.57 -8.73
CA VAL A 17 16.01 1.51 -9.08
C VAL A 17 14.69 0.78 -9.34
N LYS A 18 14.72 -0.30 -10.14
CA LYS A 18 13.50 -1.06 -10.49
C LYS A 18 12.90 -1.72 -9.25
N THR A 19 13.75 -2.30 -8.42
CA THR A 19 13.33 -3.01 -7.20
C THR A 19 12.77 -2.04 -6.15
N GLN A 20 13.34 -0.84 -6.01
CA GLN A 20 12.85 0.20 -5.10
C GLN A 20 11.54 0.85 -5.58
N VAL A 21 11.40 1.10 -6.89
CA VAL A 21 10.15 1.58 -7.48
C VAL A 21 9.03 0.55 -7.25
N ILE A 22 9.30 -0.74 -7.47
CA ILE A 22 8.28 -1.76 -7.31
C ILE A 22 7.88 -1.94 -5.85
N SER A 23 8.85 -1.99 -4.94
CA SER A 23 8.57 -2.16 -3.52
C SER A 23 7.84 -0.96 -2.93
N SER A 24 8.20 0.27 -3.31
CA SER A 24 7.53 1.48 -2.85
C SER A 24 6.07 1.55 -3.30
N GLY A 25 5.77 1.23 -4.56
CA GLY A 25 4.39 1.18 -5.05
C GLY A 25 3.53 0.15 -4.29
N LEU A 26 4.08 -1.03 -4.02
CA LEU A 26 3.39 -2.07 -3.24
C LEU A 26 3.15 -1.65 -1.78
N ILE A 27 4.14 -1.05 -1.13
CA ILE A 27 4.03 -0.59 0.27
C ILE A 27 2.98 0.51 0.37
N TRP A 28 2.98 1.48 -0.55
CA TRP A 28 1.99 2.56 -0.57
C TRP A 28 0.57 2.05 -0.86
N GLY A 29 0.42 1.11 -1.78
CA GLY A 29 -0.86 0.46 -2.05
C GLY A 29 -1.41 -0.29 -0.84
N LEU A 30 -0.57 -1.11 -0.19
CA LEU A 30 -0.95 -1.85 1.02
C LEU A 30 -1.28 -0.90 2.18
N GLY A 31 -0.49 0.16 2.37
CA GLY A 31 -0.74 1.18 3.37
C GLY A 31 -2.10 1.87 3.18
N ASP A 32 -2.49 2.14 1.93
CA ASP A 32 -3.79 2.73 1.63
C ASP A 32 -4.95 1.78 1.96
N VAL A 33 -4.82 0.49 1.61
CA VAL A 33 -5.81 -0.54 1.97
C VAL A 33 -5.95 -0.66 3.49
N SER A 34 -4.84 -0.68 4.22
CA SER A 34 -4.85 -0.70 5.69
C SER A 34 -5.52 0.55 6.28
N ALA A 35 -5.23 1.74 5.74
CA ALA A 35 -5.86 2.98 6.18
C ALA A 35 -7.37 2.97 5.92
N GLN A 36 -7.81 2.47 4.76
CA GLN A 36 -9.23 2.29 4.44
C GLN A 36 -9.90 1.29 5.40
N ALA A 37 -9.24 0.16 5.71
CA ALA A 37 -9.75 -0.84 6.64
C ALA A 37 -9.90 -0.30 8.08
N VAL A 38 -8.89 0.42 8.58
CA VAL A 38 -8.96 1.04 9.92
C VAL A 38 -10.04 2.12 9.98
N THR A 39 -10.15 2.95 8.94
CA THR A 39 -11.19 3.97 8.84
C THR A 39 -12.58 3.34 8.86
N HIS A 40 -12.80 2.28 8.07
CA HIS A 40 -14.06 1.57 8.05
C HIS A 40 -14.37 0.88 9.39
N TYR A 41 -13.39 0.23 10.00
CA TYR A 41 -13.56 -0.40 11.31
C TYR A 41 -13.92 0.63 12.40
N THR A 42 -13.26 1.78 12.38
CA THR A 42 -13.50 2.89 13.32
C THR A 42 -14.87 3.53 13.09
N ALA A 43 -15.23 3.77 11.83
CA ALA A 43 -16.54 4.29 11.45
C ALA A 43 -17.68 3.32 11.83
N LYS A 44 -17.49 2.01 11.60
CA LYS A 44 -18.44 0.97 12.01
C LYS A 44 -18.62 0.94 13.52
N LYS A 45 -17.53 1.03 14.31
CA LYS A 45 -17.61 1.11 15.78
C LYS A 45 -18.42 2.32 16.27
N HIS A 46 -18.34 3.45 15.58
CA HIS A 46 -19.14 4.64 15.86
C HIS A 46 -20.61 4.49 15.39
N HIS A 47 -20.85 3.85 14.24
CA HIS A 47 -22.19 3.58 13.70
C HIS A 47 -22.96 2.50 14.46
N HIS A 48 -22.30 1.64 15.24
CA HIS A 48 -23.01 0.73 16.15
C HIS A 48 -23.88 1.45 17.22
N LEU A 49 -23.77 2.78 17.37
CA LEU A 49 -24.74 3.60 18.13
C LEU A 49 -26.04 3.92 17.36
N HIS A 50 -26.10 3.71 16.04
CA HIS A 50 -27.25 3.97 15.16
C HIS A 50 -27.39 2.85 14.10
N PRO A 51 -28.24 1.84 14.32
CA PRO A 51 -28.13 0.52 13.68
C PRO A 51 -28.62 0.41 12.22
N ASP A 52 -28.88 1.50 11.51
CA ASP A 52 -29.72 1.41 10.30
C ASP A 52 -28.99 1.21 8.96
N GLU A 53 -27.66 1.19 8.87
CA GLU A 53 -26.99 0.98 7.58
C GLU A 53 -25.73 0.11 7.69
N ASP A 54 -25.89 -1.19 7.49
CA ASP A 54 -24.79 -2.11 7.18
C ASP A 54 -24.21 -1.78 5.79
N LYS A 55 -23.40 -0.72 5.72
CA LYS A 55 -22.59 -0.45 4.52
C LYS A 55 -21.49 -1.50 4.44
N GLU A 56 -21.59 -2.34 3.42
CA GLU A 56 -20.60 -3.36 3.09
C GLU A 56 -19.22 -2.68 2.86
N PHE A 57 -18.16 -3.30 3.37
CA PHE A 57 -16.80 -2.76 3.27
C PHE A 57 -16.33 -2.75 1.81
N ALA A 58 -16.60 -1.66 1.09
CA ALA A 58 -16.15 -1.47 -0.29
C ALA A 58 -14.77 -0.78 -0.30
N ILE A 59 -13.73 -1.54 -0.63
CA ILE A 59 -12.39 -0.98 -0.85
C ILE A 59 -12.41 -0.09 -2.09
N ASN A 60 -11.98 1.16 -1.93
CA ASN A 60 -11.83 2.08 -3.05
C ASN A 60 -10.52 1.80 -3.81
N TRP A 61 -10.62 0.89 -4.79
CA TRP A 61 -9.51 0.50 -5.65
C TRP A 61 -8.90 1.65 -6.46
N ARG A 62 -9.68 2.70 -6.77
CA ARG A 62 -9.17 3.90 -7.46
C ARG A 62 -8.19 4.67 -6.57
N ARG A 63 -8.49 4.77 -5.27
CA ARG A 63 -7.60 5.40 -4.28
C ARG A 63 -6.34 4.55 -4.09
N VAL A 64 -6.47 3.24 -3.95
CA VAL A 64 -5.33 2.31 -3.86
C VAL A 64 -4.42 2.42 -5.09
N ALA A 65 -4.99 2.46 -6.30
CA ALA A 65 -4.22 2.58 -7.54
C ALA A 65 -3.47 3.92 -7.63
N THR A 66 -4.11 5.03 -7.23
CA THR A 66 -3.51 6.36 -7.23
C THR A 66 -2.36 6.45 -6.21
N THR A 67 -2.59 5.93 -5.00
CA THR A 67 -1.59 5.91 -3.93
C THR A 67 -0.41 4.99 -4.27
N SER A 68 -0.68 3.83 -4.88
CA SER A 68 0.35 2.96 -5.44
C SER A 68 1.17 3.66 -6.52
N LEU A 69 0.50 4.35 -7.46
CA LEU A 69 1.15 5.09 -8.55
C LEU A 69 2.06 6.20 -8.00
N PHE A 70 1.65 6.89 -6.94
CA PHE A 70 2.50 7.86 -6.24
C PHE A 70 3.74 7.19 -5.64
N GLY A 71 3.59 6.02 -5.01
CA GLY A 71 4.73 5.21 -4.55
C GLY A 71 5.70 4.86 -5.68
N PHE A 72 5.18 4.34 -6.79
CA PHE A 72 5.98 3.96 -7.97
C PHE A 72 6.68 5.17 -8.62
N ALA A 73 5.98 6.30 -8.79
CA ALA A 73 6.45 7.41 -9.62
C ALA A 73 7.26 8.46 -8.88
N PHE A 74 6.99 8.67 -7.57
CA PHE A 74 7.63 9.75 -6.81
C PHE A 74 8.59 9.19 -5.76
N VAL A 75 8.12 8.29 -4.89
CA VAL A 75 8.92 7.80 -3.76
C VAL A 75 10.04 6.88 -4.21
N GLY A 76 9.78 5.99 -5.18
CA GLY A 76 10.80 5.10 -5.74
C GLY A 76 11.97 5.82 -6.42
N PRO A 77 11.74 6.73 -7.39
CA PRO A 77 12.81 7.41 -8.11
C PRO A 77 13.48 8.50 -7.27
N VAL A 78 12.70 9.38 -6.62
CA VAL A 78 13.26 10.50 -5.84
C VAL A 78 13.99 9.99 -4.61
N GLY A 79 13.52 8.91 -3.96
CA GLY A 79 14.21 8.28 -2.84
C GLY A 79 15.47 7.49 -3.22
N HIS A 80 15.69 7.18 -4.50
CA HIS A 80 16.95 6.58 -4.97
C HIS A 80 18.02 7.63 -5.28
N PHE A 81 17.62 8.83 -5.72
CA PHE A 81 18.50 9.91 -6.13
C PHE A 81 18.71 11.00 -5.04
N TRP A 82 18.11 10.84 -3.86
CA TRP A 82 18.31 11.70 -2.69
C TRP A 82 19.38 11.12 -1.74
#